data_AF-A0A920T605-F1
#
_entry.id   AF-A0A920T605-F1
#
_cell.length_a   1.000
_cell.length_b   1.000
_cell.length_c   1.000
_cell.angle_alpha   90.00
_cell.angle_beta   90.00
_cell.angle_gamma   90.00
#
_symmetry.space_group_name_H-M   'P 1'
#
loop_
_entity.id
_entity.type
_entity.pdbx_description
1 polymer ?
#
loop_
_entity_poly.entity_id
_entity_poly.type
_entity_poly.pdbx_seq_one_letter_code
_entity_poly.pdbx_strand_id
1 'polypeptide(L)'
;MACGASHSFKLRNENRVAVFFFGDGAMNQGVLLESFNLAKVLNLPVIFVCENNGYAVTSPSDVMTPGGIESRGKRLWSQHSF
;
A
#
# COMPACT_ATOMS: atom_id res chain seq x y z
N MET A 1 -7.76 1.22 -7.38
CA MET A 1 -7.54 0.89 -8.81
C MET A 1 -6.50 -0.21 -9.02
N ALA A 2 -5.31 -0.13 -8.40
CA ALA A 2 -4.24 -1.11 -8.60
C ALA A 2 -4.62 -2.58 -8.28
N CYS A 3 -5.38 -2.82 -7.20
CA CYS A 3 -5.86 -4.17 -6.86
C CYS A 3 -6.70 -4.78 -8.00
N GLY A 4 -7.61 -4.02 -8.62
CA GLY A 4 -8.41 -4.50 -9.75
C GLY A 4 -7.54 -4.86 -10.97
N ALA A 5 -6.56 -4.03 -11.30
CA ALA A 5 -5.61 -4.31 -12.38
C ALA A 5 -4.79 -5.58 -12.11
N SER A 6 -4.20 -5.71 -10.91
CA SER A 6 -3.46 -6.92 -10.51
C SER A 6 -4.34 -8.18 -10.49
N HIS A 7 -5.61 -8.04 -10.14
CA HIS A 7 -6.56 -9.16 -10.17
C HIS A 7 -6.82 -9.63 -11.61
N SER A 8 -6.91 -8.70 -12.57
CA SER A 8 -7.03 -9.05 -13.98
C SER A 8 -5.80 -9.80 -14.51
N PHE A 9 -4.58 -9.42 -14.11
CA PHE A 9 -3.36 -10.14 -14.48
C PHE A 9 -3.38 -11.57 -13.94
N LYS A 10 -3.82 -11.74 -12.69
CA LYS A 10 -3.98 -13.05 -12.07
C LYS A 10 -5.01 -13.92 -12.79
N LEU A 11 -6.18 -13.37 -13.11
CA LEU A 11 -7.24 -14.09 -13.82
C LEU A 11 -6.83 -14.51 -15.24
N ARG A 12 -5.99 -13.71 -15.90
CA ARG A 12 -5.48 -13.99 -17.26
C ARG A 12 -4.18 -14.78 -17.27
N ASN A 13 -3.66 -15.16 -16.10
CA ASN A 13 -2.37 -15.82 -15.94
C ASN A 13 -1.22 -15.08 -16.64
N GLU A 14 -1.25 -13.75 -16.59
CA GLU A 14 -0.23 -12.88 -17.16
C GLU A 14 0.92 -12.69 -16.16
N ASN A 15 2.17 -12.83 -16.62
CA ASN A 15 3.34 -12.55 -15.79
C ASN A 15 3.57 -11.02 -15.68
N ARG A 16 2.69 -10.34 -14.94
CA ARG A 16 2.67 -8.89 -14.75
C ARG A 16 2.38 -8.54 -13.31
N VAL A 17 2.96 -7.43 -12.86
CA VAL A 17 2.74 -6.86 -11.53
C VAL A 17 2.18 -5.44 -11.67
N ALA A 18 1.17 -5.09 -10.89
CA ALA A 18 0.70 -3.72 -10.79
C ALA A 18 1.54 -2.95 -9.76
N VAL A 19 1.91 -1.71 -10.05
CA VAL A 19 2.62 -0.85 -9.09
C VAL A 19 1.74 0.34 -8.75
N PHE A 20 1.58 0.61 -7.45
CA PHE A 20 0.79 1.72 -6.94
C PHE A 20 1.65 2.66 -6.11
N PHE A 21 1.78 3.90 -6.57
CA PHE A 21 2.48 4.97 -5.86
C PHE A 21 1.49 5.77 -5.03
N PHE A 22 1.89 6.10 -3.79
CA PHE A 22 1.10 6.94 -2.91
C PHE A 22 2.00 7.74 -1.98
N GLY A 23 1.58 8.96 -1.62
CA GLY A 23 2.30 9.80 -0.67
C GLY A 23 2.11 9.39 0.79
N ASP A 24 2.98 9.90 1.65
CA ASP A 24 2.92 9.78 3.11
C ASP A 24 1.53 10.13 3.70
N GLY A 25 0.90 11.21 3.21
CA GLY A 25 -0.42 11.64 3.67
C GLY A 25 -1.57 10.69 3.31
N ALA A 26 -1.40 9.90 2.24
CA ALA A 26 -2.41 8.92 1.83
C ALA A 26 -2.47 7.72 2.79
N MET A 27 -1.47 7.54 3.67
CA MET A 27 -1.44 6.45 4.65
C MET A 27 -2.61 6.49 5.65
N ASN A 28 -3.20 7.67 5.86
CA ASN A 28 -4.35 7.83 6.75
C ASN A 28 -5.70 7.64 6.04
N GLN A 29 -5.71 7.25 4.76
CA GLN A 29 -6.93 6.99 4.01
C GLN A 29 -7.37 5.53 4.18
N GLY A 30 -8.61 5.31 4.63
CA GLY A 30 -9.16 3.96 4.85
C GLY A 30 -9.09 3.07 3.61
N VAL A 31 -9.31 3.65 2.42
CA VAL A 31 -9.23 2.94 1.13
C VAL A 31 -7.86 2.31 0.88
N LEU A 32 -6.78 2.90 1.40
CA LEU A 32 -5.43 2.34 1.27
C LEU A 32 -5.30 1.07 2.13
N LEU A 33 -5.79 1.12 3.38
CA LEU A 33 -5.78 -0.03 4.29
C LEU A 33 -6.66 -1.17 3.77
N GLU A 34 -7.83 -0.85 3.24
CA GLU A 34 -8.71 -1.82 2.57
C GLU A 34 -8.02 -2.43 1.35
N SER A 35 -7.30 -1.62 0.57
CA SER A 35 -6.54 -2.10 -0.60
C SER A 35 -5.43 -3.08 -0.21
N PHE A 36 -4.71 -2.82 0.89
CA PHE A 36 -3.70 -3.75 1.42
C PHE A 36 -4.34 -5.08 1.84
N ASN A 37 -5.44 -5.02 2.59
CA ASN A 37 -6.16 -6.21 3.02
C ASN A 37 -6.69 -7.01 1.83
N LEU A 38 -7.28 -6.34 0.84
CA LEU A 38 -7.78 -6.96 -0.38
C LEU A 38 -6.66 -7.64 -1.19
N ALA A 39 -5.51 -6.97 -1.32
CA ALA A 39 -4.35 -7.53 -2.00
C ALA A 39 -3.84 -8.82 -1.33
N LYS A 40 -3.88 -8.87 0.00
CA LYS A 40 -3.52 -10.05 0.79
C LYS A 40 -4.53 -11.18 0.62
N VAL A 41 -5.81 -10.92 0.89
CA VAL A 41 -6.88 -11.94 0.82
C VAL A 41 -6.93 -12.59 -0.56
N LEU A 42 -6.77 -11.80 -1.62
CA LEU A 42 -6.83 -12.30 -2.99
C LEU A 42 -5.47 -12.75 -3.54
N ASN A 43 -4.38 -12.68 -2.76
CA ASN A 43 -3.00 -12.97 -3.18
C ASN A 43 -2.67 -12.33 -4.54
N LEU A 44 -2.77 -11.00 -4.61
CA LEU A 44 -2.64 -10.25 -5.85
C LEU A 44 -1.17 -9.89 -6.18
N PRO A 45 -0.78 -9.90 -7.46
CA PRO A 45 0.53 -9.41 -7.90
C PRO A 45 0.54 -7.88 -7.94
N VAL A 46 0.67 -7.24 -6.78
CA VAL A 46 0.71 -5.78 -6.65
C VAL A 46 1.83 -5.32 -5.71
N ILE A 47 2.53 -4.26 -6.09
CA ILE A 47 3.54 -3.57 -5.29
C ILE A 47 2.99 -2.21 -4.89
N PHE A 48 3.08 -1.90 -3.60
CA PHE A 48 2.72 -0.61 -3.05
C PHE A 48 3.99 0.17 -2.73
N VAL A 49 4.14 1.37 -3.31
CA VAL A 49 5.29 2.24 -3.14
C VAL A 49 4.85 3.51 -2.44
N CYS A 50 5.39 3.74 -1.24
CA CYS A 50 5.16 4.97 -0.50
C CYS A 50 6.26 5.99 -0.81
N GLU A 51 5.87 7.15 -1.33
CA GLU A 51 6.74 8.32 -1.44
C GLU A 51 6.68 9.09 -0.12
N ASN A 52 7.61 8.77 0.77
CA ASN A 52 7.74 9.44 2.06
C ASN A 52 8.74 10.60 1.98
N ASN A 53 8.26 11.78 1.61
CA ASN A 53 9.07 13.01 1.51
C ASN A 53 8.98 13.90 2.77
N GLY A 54 8.30 13.45 3.83
CA GLY A 54 8.15 14.19 5.09
C GLY A 54 7.01 15.22 5.12
N TYR A 55 6.25 15.39 4.03
CA TYR A 55 5.16 16.36 3.94
C TYR A 55 3.94 15.87 3.17
N ALA A 56 2.80 15.85 3.86
CA ALA A 56 1.48 15.66 3.27
C ALA A 56 0.86 17.03 2.92
N VAL A 57 1.08 17.49 1.68
CA VAL A 57 0.61 18.78 1.14
C VAL A 57 1.19 20.01 1.87
N THR A 58 0.74 20.29 3.09
CA THR A 58 1.23 21.37 3.96
C THR A 58 1.53 20.89 5.39
N SER A 59 1.24 19.62 5.69
CA SER A 59 1.36 19.07 7.04
C SER A 59 2.59 18.16 7.14
N PRO A 60 3.44 18.31 8.18
CA PRO A 60 4.52 17.36 8.42
C PRO A 60 3.99 15.92 8.58
N SER A 61 4.65 14.93 8.01
CA SER A 61 4.18 13.53 8.06
C SER A 61 4.06 12.98 9.48
N ASP A 62 4.94 13.41 10.39
CA ASP A 62 4.99 12.89 11.77
C ASP A 62 3.77 13.24 12.61
N VAL A 63 3.13 14.39 12.34
CA VAL A 63 1.87 14.75 13.02
C VAL A 63 0.67 14.01 12.44
N MET A 64 0.76 13.55 11.18
CA MET A 64 -0.32 12.82 10.51
C MET A 64 -0.22 11.31 10.72
N THR A 65 1.00 10.79 10.83
CA THR A 65 1.27 9.37 11.08
C THR A 65 2.29 9.22 12.22
N PRO A 66 1.83 9.29 13.48
CA PRO A 66 2.70 9.10 14.64
C PRO A 66 3.38 7.73 14.59
N GLY A 67 4.70 7.69 14.82
CA GLY A 67 5.51 6.48 14.71
C GLY A 67 5.98 6.14 13.30
N GLY A 68 5.75 7.03 12.32
CA GLY A 68 6.24 6.91 10.96
C GLY A 68 5.51 5.86 10.11
N ILE A 69 5.62 5.99 8.80
CA ILE A 69 4.99 5.08 7.83
C ILE A 69 5.58 3.67 7.89
N GLU A 70 6.86 3.57 8.24
CA GLU A 70 7.56 2.30 8.38
C GLU A 70 6.90 1.40 9.43
N SER A 71 6.51 1.94 10.59
CA SER A 71 5.88 1.14 11.65
C SER A 71 4.53 0.56 11.21
N ARG A 72 3.76 1.34 10.45
CA ARG A 72 2.48 0.93 9.86
C ARG A 72 2.69 -0.14 8.79
N GLY A 73 3.67 0.04 7.91
CA GLY A 73 4.03 -0.93 6.87
C GLY A 73 4.54 -2.25 7.48
N LYS A 74 5.42 -2.18 8.48
CA LYS A 74 5.92 -3.34 9.22
C LYS A 74 4.78 -4.09 9.91
N ARG A 75 3.76 -3.44 10.45
CA ARG A 75 2.65 -4.17 11.08
C ARG A 75 1.80 -4.93 10.05
N LEU A 76 1.61 -4.34 8.88
CA LEU A 76 0.86 -4.96 7.78
C LEU A 76 1.64 -6.12 7.14
N TRP A 77 2.96 -6.03 7.08
CA TRP A 77 3.81 -7.01 6.38
C TRP A 77 4.52 -8.03 7.30
N SER A 78 4.92 -7.65 8.52
CA SER A 78 5.65 -8.54 9.45
C SER A 78 4.80 -9.62 10.09
N GLN A 79 3.46 -9.58 9.96
CA GLN A 79 2.62 -10.69 10.37
C GLN A 79 2.72 -11.91 9.44
N HIS A 80 3.49 -11.86 8.35
CA HIS A 80 3.61 -12.98 7.41
C HIS A 80 5.05 -13.10 6.86
N SER A 81 5.94 -13.68 7.66
CA SER A 81 7.14 -14.36 7.14
C SER A 81 6.71 -15.55 6.27
N PHE A 82 7.41 -15.74 5.14
CA PHE A 82 7.33 -16.94 4.32
C PHE A 82 7.72 -18.19 5.11
#